data_AF-A0A1G7XXB7-F1
#
_entry.id   AF-A0A1G7XXB7-F1
#
_cell.length_a   1.000
_cell.length_b   1.000
_cell.length_c   1.000
_cell.angle_alpha   90.00
_cell.angle_beta   90.00
_cell.angle_gamma   90.00
#
_symmetry.space_group_name_H-M   'P 1'
#
loop_
_entity.id
_entity.type
_entity.pdbx_description
1 polymer ?
#
loop_
_entity_poly.entity_id
_entity_poly.type
_entity_poly.pdbx_seq_one_letter_code
_entity_poly.pdbx_strand_id
1 'polypeptide(L)'
;MSSIRLEIEKAMGLKFPERNGEVVVRFEESVEIPQPAETLMRGLYRDPDRVRQGFKLLHQETGSIIEILMPKRSRLREWADSLPERPKEAESFLRETAEQLLLKEQRLVQAERDLVGQLQESGLEDVYPIPLSAFGICNYRDPSVKLFLKPLGRFAELNEINPETLRQAVRVHFLFLLLLVAGTDLDGQVYARGSDDKVIHWLTSVYTMRYLRNQSTEMSHCYQEWVNAWGGKLPNQSLLNDRECEKTRAAMVFWRRQPNISWDECWRIMCQFERPMSTNSMVFD
;
A
#
# COMPACT_ATOMS: atom_id res chain seq x y z
N MET A 1 27.25 9.87 11.18
CA MET A 1 26.15 9.44 10.30
C MET A 1 25.69 10.65 9.52
N SER A 2 25.74 10.62 8.19
CA SER A 2 25.16 11.68 7.36
C SER A 2 23.65 11.75 7.59
N SER A 3 23.09 12.95 7.62
CA SER A 3 21.63 13.10 7.60
C SER A 3 21.09 12.49 6.30
N ILE A 4 20.00 11.71 6.35
CA ILE A 4 19.29 11.15 5.18
C ILE A 4 19.09 12.21 4.09
N ARG A 5 18.82 13.46 4.50
CA ARG A 5 18.71 14.61 3.59
C ARG A 5 19.95 14.77 2.71
N LEU A 6 21.15 14.80 3.32
CA LEU A 6 22.42 14.99 2.61
C LEU A 6 22.71 13.84 1.65
N GLU A 7 22.32 12.62 2.02
CA GLU A 7 22.48 11.44 1.16
C GLU A 7 21.58 11.52 -0.07
N ILE A 8 20.32 11.94 0.12
CA ILE A 8 19.34 12.17 -0.96
C ILE A 8 19.79 13.32 -1.88
N GLU A 9 20.24 14.44 -1.31
CA GLU A 9 20.81 15.58 -2.05
C GLU A 9 21.98 15.15 -2.93
N LYS A 10 22.93 14.40 -2.35
CA LYS A 10 24.09 13.85 -3.07
C LYS A 10 23.67 12.86 -4.17
N ALA A 11 22.69 11.99 -3.91
CA ALA A 11 22.23 10.99 -4.88
C ALA A 11 21.64 11.65 -6.13
N MET A 12 20.85 12.72 -5.96
CA MET A 12 20.23 13.45 -7.06
C MET A 12 21.11 14.55 -7.67
N GLY A 13 22.17 14.99 -6.99
CA GLY A 13 22.92 16.19 -7.38
C GLY A 13 22.06 17.45 -7.32
N LEU A 14 21.12 17.48 -6.39
CA LEU A 14 20.21 18.60 -6.13
C LEU A 14 20.37 19.03 -4.68
N LYS A 15 19.94 20.25 -4.37
CA LYS A 15 19.88 20.78 -3.01
C LYS A 15 18.48 21.27 -2.71
N PHE A 16 18.02 21.07 -1.49
CA PHE A 16 16.78 21.70 -1.05
C PHE A 16 16.96 23.22 -0.95
N PRO A 17 15.89 24.00 -1.16
CA PRO A 17 15.98 25.46 -1.04
C PRO A 17 16.31 25.85 0.40
N GLU A 18 17.17 26.86 0.55
CA GLU A 18 17.58 27.41 1.84
C GLU A 18 17.04 28.84 2.00
N ARG A 19 16.57 29.18 3.20
CA ARG A 19 16.18 30.54 3.59
C ARG A 19 16.89 30.87 4.89
N ASN A 20 17.68 31.95 4.89
CA ASN A 20 18.50 32.36 6.02
C ASN A 20 19.48 31.27 6.54
N GLY A 21 19.96 30.41 5.64
CA GLY A 21 20.86 29.30 5.99
C GLY A 21 20.17 28.05 6.53
N GLU A 22 18.83 28.05 6.61
CA GLU A 22 18.04 26.88 7.01
C GLU A 22 17.33 26.27 5.80
N VAL A 23 17.34 24.94 5.71
CA VAL A 23 16.63 24.22 4.64
C VAL A 23 15.12 24.34 4.85
N VAL A 24 14.43 24.79 3.81
CA VAL A 24 12.97 24.99 3.79
C VAL A 24 12.30 23.69 3.31
N VAL A 25 12.29 22.68 4.18
CA VAL A 25 11.54 21.43 3.95
C VAL A 25 10.77 21.09 5.20
N ARG A 26 9.45 20.91 5.07
CA ARG A 26 8.60 20.47 6.17
C ARG A 26 8.04 19.08 5.92
N PHE A 27 8.08 18.26 6.97
CA PHE A 27 7.55 16.92 6.93
C PHE A 27 6.57 16.77 8.08
N GLU A 28 5.29 16.63 7.75
CA GLU A 28 4.20 16.48 8.71
C GLU A 28 3.67 15.05 8.64
N GLU A 29 3.54 14.41 9.79
CA GLU A 29 2.89 13.11 9.92
C GLU A 29 1.53 13.32 10.57
N SER A 30 0.49 12.80 9.93
CA SER A 30 -0.90 12.96 10.36
C SER A 30 -1.58 11.62 10.54
N VAL A 31 -2.45 11.55 11.55
CA VAL A 31 -3.34 10.41 11.83
C VAL A 31 -4.72 10.58 11.18
N GLU A 32 -4.89 11.61 10.35
CA GLU A 32 -6.09 11.80 9.53
C GLU A 32 -6.23 10.70 8.47
N ILE A 33 -7.48 10.45 8.08
CA ILE A 33 -7.81 9.58 6.95
C ILE A 33 -8.27 10.48 5.82
N PRO A 34 -7.46 10.64 4.75
CA PRO A 34 -7.87 11.45 3.61
C PRO A 34 -8.95 10.71 2.82
N GLN A 35 -9.83 11.43 2.12
CA GLN A 35 -10.92 10.84 1.33
C GLN A 35 -10.46 9.73 0.35
N PRO A 36 -9.30 9.87 -0.36
CA PRO A 36 -8.79 8.80 -1.22
C PRO A 36 -8.41 7.50 -0.50
N ALA A 37 -8.26 7.51 0.84
CA ALA A 37 -7.96 6.33 1.63
C ALA A 37 -9.20 5.60 2.15
N GLU A 38 -10.41 6.14 1.97
CA GLU A 38 -11.62 5.54 2.56
C GLU A 38 -11.83 4.07 2.17
N THR A 39 -11.65 3.72 0.89
CA THR A 39 -11.79 2.34 0.41
C THR A 39 -10.78 1.41 1.07
N LEU A 40 -9.51 1.83 1.16
CA LEU A 40 -8.47 1.09 1.89
C LEU A 40 -8.85 0.86 3.35
N MET A 41 -9.44 1.88 3.99
CA MET A 41 -9.84 1.82 5.40
C MET A 41 -11.08 0.95 5.63
N ARG A 42 -11.96 0.79 4.64
CA ARG A 42 -13.14 -0.10 4.72
C ARG A 42 -12.78 -1.59 4.68
N GLY A 43 -11.53 -1.92 4.36
CA GLY A 43 -11.04 -3.30 4.26
C GLY A 43 -11.36 -3.93 2.91
N LEU A 44 -10.96 -5.20 2.73
CA LEU A 44 -11.11 -5.92 1.46
C LEU A 44 -12.56 -6.26 1.10
N TYR A 45 -13.54 -5.84 1.90
CA TYR A 45 -14.94 -6.18 1.66
C TYR A 45 -15.52 -5.34 0.53
N ARG A 46 -16.04 -6.01 -0.50
CA ARG A 46 -16.76 -5.37 -1.60
C ARG A 46 -18.00 -4.60 -1.12
N ASP A 47 -18.74 -5.18 -0.17
CA ASP A 47 -19.85 -4.54 0.53
C ASP A 47 -19.75 -4.81 2.05
N PRO A 48 -19.06 -3.94 2.81
CA PRO A 48 -18.87 -4.12 4.24
C PRO A 48 -20.18 -4.18 5.04
N ASP A 49 -21.22 -3.46 4.60
CA ASP A 49 -22.50 -3.40 5.31
C ASP A 49 -23.28 -4.70 5.13
N ARG A 50 -23.28 -5.26 3.92
CA ARG A 50 -23.87 -6.57 3.64
C ARG A 50 -23.15 -7.70 4.39
N VAL A 51 -21.81 -7.70 4.40
CA VAL A 51 -21.01 -8.65 5.18
C VAL A 51 -21.35 -8.56 6.68
N ARG A 52 -21.44 -7.33 7.22
CA ARG A 52 -21.84 -7.11 8.62
C ARG A 52 -23.24 -7.66 8.91
N GLN A 53 -24.20 -7.47 7.99
CA GLN A 53 -25.54 -8.04 8.13
C GLN A 53 -25.51 -9.57 8.10
N GLY A 54 -24.70 -10.19 7.24
CA GLY A 54 -24.52 -11.64 7.20
C GLY A 54 -24.01 -12.21 8.54
N PHE A 55 -22.98 -11.60 9.14
CA PHE A 55 -22.51 -12.01 10.48
C PHE A 55 -23.57 -11.84 11.57
N LYS A 56 -24.39 -10.77 11.53
CA LYS A 56 -25.50 -10.59 12.47
C LYS A 56 -26.55 -11.69 12.34
N LEU A 57 -26.90 -12.07 11.11
CA LEU A 57 -27.84 -13.15 10.85
C LEU A 57 -27.31 -14.49 11.36
N LEU A 58 -26.04 -14.80 11.10
CA LEU A 58 -25.38 -16.02 11.59
C LEU A 58 -25.41 -16.11 13.11
N HIS A 59 -25.14 -14.98 13.80
CA HIS A 59 -25.22 -14.88 15.25
C HIS A 59 -26.64 -15.11 15.76
N GLN A 60 -27.64 -14.52 15.12
CA GLN A 60 -29.06 -14.68 15.48
C GLN A 60 -29.53 -16.13 15.34
N GLU A 61 -29.22 -16.81 14.24
CA GLU A 61 -29.63 -18.21 14.04
C GLU A 61 -28.92 -19.15 15.02
N THR A 62 -27.64 -18.90 15.31
CA THR A 62 -26.88 -19.64 16.35
C THR A 62 -27.51 -19.44 17.73
N GLY A 63 -27.88 -18.21 18.09
CA GLY A 63 -28.59 -17.89 19.32
C GLY A 63 -29.93 -18.62 19.42
N SER A 64 -30.69 -18.67 18.33
CA SER A 64 -31.98 -19.36 18.27
C SER A 64 -31.86 -20.87 18.50
N ILE A 65 -30.79 -21.52 18.02
CA ILE A 65 -30.52 -22.93 18.30
C ILE A 65 -30.23 -23.14 19.80
N ILE A 66 -29.45 -22.24 20.40
CA ILE A 66 -29.15 -22.28 21.84
C ILE A 66 -30.43 -22.13 22.67
N GLU A 67 -31.33 -21.22 22.28
CA GLU A 67 -32.63 -21.03 22.93
C GLU A 67 -33.52 -22.28 22.89
N ILE A 68 -33.44 -23.08 21.82
CA ILE A 68 -34.15 -24.36 21.73
C ILE A 68 -33.49 -25.40 22.66
N LEU A 69 -32.16 -25.49 22.66
CA LEU A 69 -31.43 -26.52 23.38
C LEU A 69 -31.38 -26.29 24.90
N MET A 70 -31.22 -25.05 25.35
CA MET A 70 -30.98 -24.73 26.77
C MET A 70 -32.11 -25.18 27.70
N PRO A 71 -33.40 -24.88 27.43
CA PRO A 71 -34.52 -25.34 28.26
C PRO A 71 -34.69 -26.87 28.22
N LYS A 72 -34.36 -27.48 27.07
CA LYS A 72 -34.53 -28.92 26.84
C LYS A 72 -33.42 -29.76 27.47
N ARG A 73 -32.24 -29.17 27.70
CA ARG A 73 -31.07 -29.81 28.31
C ARG A 73 -31.37 -30.46 29.66
N SER A 74 -32.11 -29.76 30.54
CA SER A 74 -32.41 -30.27 31.88
C SER A 74 -33.29 -31.52 31.83
N ARG A 75 -34.29 -31.53 30.95
CA ARG A 75 -35.20 -32.66 30.76
C ARG A 75 -34.51 -33.87 30.12
N LEU A 76 -33.61 -33.63 29.18
CA LEU A 76 -32.79 -34.71 28.59
C LEU A 76 -31.82 -35.32 29.61
N ARG A 77 -31.26 -34.53 30.54
CA ARG A 77 -30.44 -35.06 31.65
C ARG A 77 -31.26 -35.93 32.59
N GLU A 78 -32.43 -35.45 33.00
CA GLU A 78 -33.36 -36.22 33.84
C GLU A 78 -33.71 -37.59 33.21
N TRP A 79 -33.93 -37.62 31.90
CA TRP A 79 -34.21 -38.85 31.16
C TRP A 79 -33.02 -39.77 30.96
N ALA A 80 -31.80 -39.25 31.08
CA ALA A 80 -30.59 -40.08 31.07
C ALA A 80 -30.43 -40.86 32.39
N ASP A 81 -30.87 -40.27 33.50
CA ASP A 81 -30.80 -40.87 34.83
C ASP A 81 -32.04 -41.73 35.16
N SER A 82 -33.21 -41.40 34.59
CA SER A 82 -34.48 -42.08 34.85
C SER A 82 -35.39 -42.10 33.62
N LEU A 83 -35.91 -43.27 33.23
CA LEU A 83 -36.75 -43.38 32.03
C LEU A 83 -38.06 -42.59 32.18
N PRO A 84 -38.55 -41.95 31.09
CA PRO A 84 -39.79 -41.17 31.14
C PRO A 84 -41.01 -42.05 31.45
N GLU A 85 -41.86 -41.58 32.37
CA GLU A 85 -43.10 -42.28 32.78
C GLU A 85 -44.12 -42.42 31.64
N ARG A 86 -44.07 -41.50 30.67
CA ARG A 86 -44.99 -41.45 29.51
C ARG A 86 -44.20 -41.51 28.20
N PRO A 87 -43.97 -42.72 27.64
CA PRO A 87 -43.14 -42.91 26.45
C PRO A 87 -43.61 -42.11 25.22
N LYS A 88 -44.92 -41.99 25.00
CA LYS A 88 -45.46 -41.24 23.85
C LYS A 88 -45.21 -39.73 23.93
N GLU A 89 -45.26 -39.17 25.13
CA GLU A 89 -44.95 -37.75 25.34
C GLU A 89 -43.45 -37.50 25.13
N ALA A 90 -42.60 -38.42 25.59
CA ALA A 90 -41.15 -38.36 25.34
C ALA A 90 -40.82 -38.46 23.85
N GLU A 91 -41.48 -39.35 23.10
CA GLU A 91 -41.33 -39.45 21.65
C GLU A 91 -41.73 -38.14 20.96
N SER A 92 -42.88 -37.55 21.32
CA SER A 92 -43.33 -36.28 20.73
C SER A 92 -42.35 -35.15 21.02
N PHE A 93 -41.84 -35.05 22.25
CA PHE A 93 -40.85 -34.05 22.64
C PHE A 93 -39.56 -34.18 21.83
N LEU A 94 -39.05 -35.41 21.65
CA LEU A 94 -37.84 -35.64 20.86
C LEU A 94 -38.06 -35.30 19.38
N ARG A 95 -39.20 -35.70 18.81
CA ARG A 95 -39.55 -35.42 17.41
C ARG A 95 -39.67 -33.92 17.14
N GLU A 96 -40.46 -33.20 17.93
CA GLU A 96 -40.64 -31.75 17.78
C GLU A 96 -39.32 -31.00 17.97
N THR A 97 -38.46 -31.48 18.88
CA THR A 97 -37.13 -30.90 19.08
C THR A 97 -36.24 -31.12 17.87
N ALA A 98 -36.21 -32.33 17.32
CA ALA A 98 -35.44 -32.64 16.12
C ALA A 98 -35.91 -31.82 14.92
N GLU A 99 -37.23 -31.68 14.72
CA GLU A 99 -37.80 -30.88 13.63
C GLU A 99 -37.45 -29.40 13.75
N GLN A 100 -37.56 -28.83 14.95
CA GLN A 100 -37.18 -27.43 15.21
C GLN A 100 -35.69 -27.18 14.98
N LEU A 101 -34.84 -28.10 15.43
CA LEU A 101 -33.39 -28.00 15.23
C LEU A 101 -33.03 -28.10 13.75
N LEU A 102 -33.62 -29.05 13.02
CA LEU A 102 -33.37 -29.24 11.58
C LEU A 102 -33.69 -27.99 10.78
N LEU A 103 -34.84 -27.34 11.06
CA LEU A 103 -35.22 -26.10 10.38
C LEU A 103 -34.23 -24.95 10.66
N LYS A 104 -33.71 -24.87 11.89
CA LYS A 104 -32.76 -23.83 12.28
C LYS A 104 -31.37 -24.08 11.74
N GLU A 105 -30.94 -25.34 11.73
CA GLU A 105 -29.69 -25.77 11.10
C GLU A 105 -29.69 -25.44 9.60
N GLN A 106 -30.79 -25.72 8.88
CA GLN A 106 -30.91 -25.35 7.47
C GLN A 106 -30.76 -23.84 7.24
N ARG A 107 -31.37 -23.01 8.08
CA ARG A 107 -31.23 -21.54 8.00
C ARG A 107 -29.82 -21.08 8.32
N LEU A 108 -29.18 -21.68 9.33
CA LEU A 108 -27.79 -21.39 9.69
C LEU A 108 -26.85 -21.71 8.53
N VAL A 109 -26.97 -22.91 7.95
CA VAL A 109 -26.16 -23.34 6.79
C VAL A 109 -26.38 -22.42 5.59
N GLN A 110 -27.62 -21.97 5.36
CA GLN A 110 -27.90 -21.02 4.28
C GLN A 110 -27.24 -19.66 4.54
N ALA A 111 -27.39 -19.12 5.76
CA ALA A 111 -26.75 -17.85 6.14
C ALA A 111 -25.22 -17.91 6.07
N GLU A 112 -24.64 -19.05 6.45
CA GLU A 112 -23.20 -19.31 6.31
C GLU A 112 -22.79 -19.31 4.83
N ARG A 113 -23.49 -20.08 3.98
CA ARG A 113 -23.19 -20.12 2.54
C ARG A 113 -23.29 -18.75 1.88
N ASP A 114 -24.32 -17.98 2.21
CA ASP A 114 -24.52 -16.64 1.66
C ASP A 114 -23.41 -15.68 2.11
N LEU A 115 -22.99 -15.76 3.37
CA LEU A 115 -21.87 -14.97 3.90
C LEU A 115 -20.54 -15.37 3.25
N VAL A 116 -20.28 -16.67 3.12
CA VAL A 116 -19.08 -17.18 2.43
C VAL A 116 -19.04 -16.70 0.98
N GLY A 117 -20.17 -16.73 0.26
CA GLY A 117 -20.26 -16.18 -1.09
C GLY A 117 -19.89 -14.70 -1.16
N GLN A 118 -20.42 -13.89 -0.25
CA GLN A 118 -20.09 -12.44 -0.16
C GLN A 118 -18.60 -12.20 0.13
N LEU A 119 -17.99 -13.04 0.97
CA LEU A 119 -16.57 -12.96 1.28
C LEU A 119 -15.69 -13.40 0.10
N GLN A 120 -16.14 -14.37 -0.70
CA GLN A 120 -15.43 -14.82 -1.90
C GLN A 120 -15.48 -13.79 -3.05
N GLU A 121 -16.54 -12.99 -3.12
CA GLU A 121 -16.63 -11.88 -4.09
C GLU A 121 -15.74 -10.69 -3.76
N SER A 122 -15.13 -10.68 -2.56
CA SER A 122 -14.33 -9.57 -2.04
C SER A 122 -12.84 -9.80 -2.35
N GLY A 123 -12.24 -8.96 -3.20
CA GLY A 123 -10.87 -9.14 -3.68
C GLY A 123 -9.97 -7.90 -3.51
N LEU A 124 -8.65 -8.09 -3.63
CA LEU A 124 -7.67 -6.99 -3.66
C LEU A 124 -7.91 -6.05 -4.86
N GLU A 125 -8.49 -6.57 -5.94
CA GLU A 125 -8.86 -5.82 -7.14
C GLU A 125 -9.90 -4.72 -6.88
N ASP A 126 -10.70 -4.84 -5.82
CA ASP A 126 -11.68 -3.82 -5.43
C ASP A 126 -11.04 -2.60 -4.73
N VAL A 127 -9.77 -2.71 -4.34
CA VAL A 127 -9.03 -1.67 -3.58
C VAL A 127 -7.93 -1.01 -4.42
N TYR A 128 -7.35 -1.72 -5.40
CA TYR A 128 -6.21 -1.24 -6.18
C TYR A 128 -6.61 -0.70 -7.57
N PRO A 129 -5.89 0.29 -8.11
CA PRO A 129 -4.79 1.04 -7.48
C PRO A 129 -5.30 2.09 -6.48
N ILE A 130 -4.59 2.23 -5.36
CA ILE A 130 -4.89 3.24 -4.34
C ILE A 130 -4.23 4.57 -4.74
N PRO A 131 -4.95 5.69 -4.85
CA PRO A 131 -4.32 6.96 -5.24
C PRO A 131 -3.15 7.32 -4.30
N LEU A 132 -2.03 7.82 -4.84
CA LEU A 132 -0.84 8.19 -4.05
C LEU A 132 -1.18 9.20 -2.93
N SER A 133 -2.16 10.08 -3.19
CA SER A 133 -2.72 11.05 -2.22
C SER A 133 -3.36 10.41 -0.98
N ALA A 134 -3.70 9.12 -1.01
CA ALA A 134 -4.14 8.37 0.16
C ALA A 134 -3.00 8.19 1.19
N PHE A 135 -1.74 8.20 0.73
CA PHE A 135 -0.56 7.98 1.57
C PHE A 135 0.18 9.27 1.92
N GLY A 136 0.17 10.26 1.02
CA GLY A 136 0.72 11.57 1.32
C GLY A 136 0.48 12.61 0.23
N ILE A 137 0.54 13.89 0.62
CA ILE A 137 0.33 15.04 -0.27
C ILE A 137 1.56 15.95 -0.19
N CYS A 138 2.07 16.33 -1.36
CA CYS A 138 3.14 17.31 -1.50
C CYS A 138 2.58 18.71 -1.74
N ASN A 139 3.17 19.70 -1.09
CA ASN A 139 3.12 21.10 -1.52
C ASN A 139 4.50 21.48 -2.05
N TYR A 140 4.56 21.89 -3.32
CA TYR A 140 5.83 22.23 -3.98
C TYR A 140 6.17 23.72 -3.91
N ARG A 141 5.18 24.60 -3.68
CA ARG A 141 5.41 26.05 -3.55
C ARG A 141 6.03 26.40 -2.21
N ASP A 142 5.57 25.71 -1.19
CA ASP A 142 6.09 25.74 0.16
C ASP A 142 6.51 24.31 0.47
N PRO A 143 7.79 23.94 0.21
CA PRO A 143 8.20 22.54 0.08
C PRO A 143 7.87 21.75 1.35
N SER A 144 6.77 21.00 1.29
CA SER A 144 6.28 20.24 2.43
C SER A 144 5.57 18.98 1.99
N VAL A 145 5.61 17.97 2.85
CA VAL A 145 4.87 16.71 2.67
C VAL A 145 4.03 16.48 3.92
N LYS A 146 2.75 16.17 3.73
CA LYS A 146 1.89 15.59 4.77
C LYS A 146 1.73 14.10 4.48
N LEU A 147 2.27 13.24 5.34
CA LEU A 147 2.06 11.79 5.28
C LEU A 147 0.89 11.36 6.16
N PHE A 148 0.11 10.39 5.69
CA PHE A 148 -1.01 9.84 6.43
C PHE A 148 -0.63 8.47 7.02
N LEU A 149 -0.44 8.43 8.34
CA LEU A 149 0.06 7.25 9.05
C LEU A 149 -0.97 6.11 9.14
N LYS A 150 -2.28 6.44 9.22
CA LYS A 150 -3.35 5.43 9.29
C LYS A 150 -3.48 4.63 7.99
N PRO A 151 -3.57 5.26 6.80
CA PRO A 151 -3.54 4.54 5.53
C PRO A 151 -2.29 3.67 5.36
N LEU A 152 -1.10 4.18 5.71
CA LEU A 152 0.13 3.40 5.66
C LEU A 152 0.10 2.18 6.60
N GLY A 153 -0.40 2.35 7.82
CA GLY A 153 -0.56 1.26 8.77
C GLY A 153 -1.55 0.19 8.27
N ARG A 154 -2.68 0.62 7.70
CA ARG A 154 -3.69 -0.29 7.14
C ARG A 154 -3.16 -1.05 5.94
N PHE A 155 -2.42 -0.39 5.06
CA PHE A 155 -1.76 -1.03 3.93
C PHE A 155 -0.73 -2.07 4.39
N ALA A 156 0.08 -1.73 5.40
CA ALA A 156 1.06 -2.66 5.97
C ALA A 156 0.38 -3.90 6.57
N GLU A 157 -0.74 -3.73 7.29
CA GLU A 157 -1.53 -4.83 7.85
C GLU A 157 -2.08 -5.76 6.76
N LEU A 158 -2.68 -5.21 5.70
CA LEU A 158 -3.27 -6.00 4.61
C LEU A 158 -2.24 -6.83 3.83
N ASN A 159 -0.99 -6.38 3.77
CA ASN A 159 0.08 -7.04 3.03
C ASN A 159 1.08 -7.77 3.95
N GLU A 160 0.80 -7.84 5.25
CA GLU A 160 1.67 -8.48 6.26
C GLU A 160 3.11 -7.90 6.27
N ILE A 161 3.23 -6.58 6.07
CA ILE A 161 4.50 -5.86 6.01
C ILE A 161 4.77 -5.13 7.34
N ASN A 162 6.04 -4.96 7.70
CA ASN A 162 6.42 -4.11 8.84
C ASN A 162 6.01 -2.64 8.61
N PRO A 163 5.11 -2.07 9.44
CA PRO A 163 4.60 -0.71 9.23
C PRO A 163 5.66 0.36 9.40
N GLU A 164 6.67 0.14 10.25
CA GLU A 164 7.72 1.14 10.48
C GLU A 164 8.72 1.17 9.32
N THR A 165 9.11 -0.01 8.83
CA THR A 165 9.94 -0.14 7.62
C THR A 165 9.26 0.51 6.41
N LEU A 166 7.95 0.28 6.25
CA LEU A 166 7.16 0.90 5.19
C LEU A 166 7.12 2.43 5.32
N ARG A 167 6.80 2.96 6.51
CA ARG A 167 6.75 4.42 6.75
C ARG A 167 8.08 5.07 6.37
N GLN A 168 9.19 4.47 6.77
CA GLN A 168 10.51 4.99 6.45
C GLN A 168 10.80 4.95 4.95
N ALA A 169 10.45 3.86 4.25
CA ALA A 169 10.58 3.77 2.80
C ALA A 169 9.75 4.83 2.06
N VAL A 170 8.50 5.03 2.48
CA VAL A 170 7.59 6.05 1.91
C VAL A 170 8.09 7.45 2.22
N ARG A 171 8.62 7.70 3.42
CA ARG A 171 9.24 8.98 3.77
C ARG A 171 10.41 9.32 2.84
N VAL A 172 11.28 8.35 2.57
CA VAL A 172 12.38 8.51 1.61
C VAL A 172 11.86 8.83 0.21
N HIS A 173 10.81 8.14 -0.26
CA HIS A 173 10.17 8.45 -1.54
C HIS A 173 9.73 9.90 -1.64
N PHE A 174 8.98 10.37 -0.63
CA PHE A 174 8.45 11.72 -0.63
C PHE A 174 9.55 12.79 -0.49
N LEU A 175 10.68 12.47 0.16
CA LEU A 175 11.87 13.34 0.15
C LEU A 175 12.49 13.44 -1.23
N PHE A 176 12.68 12.33 -1.94
CA PHE A 176 13.15 12.34 -3.33
C PHE A 176 12.19 13.12 -4.26
N LEU A 177 10.88 12.89 -4.10
CA LEU A 177 9.84 13.56 -4.87
C LEU A 177 9.89 15.08 -4.66
N LEU A 178 9.98 15.50 -3.41
CA LEU A 178 10.03 16.91 -3.06
C LEU A 178 11.33 17.55 -3.57
N LEU A 179 12.48 16.88 -3.43
CA LEU A 179 13.75 17.39 -3.93
C LEU A 179 13.77 17.55 -5.45
N LEU A 180 13.21 16.57 -6.17
CA LEU A 180 13.15 16.59 -7.63
C LEU A 180 12.44 17.84 -8.16
N VAL A 181 11.35 18.24 -7.49
CA VAL A 181 10.47 19.34 -7.92
C VAL A 181 10.89 20.67 -7.30
N ALA A 182 11.19 20.73 -6.01
CA ALA A 182 11.46 21.98 -5.29
C ALA A 182 12.95 22.32 -5.16
N GLY A 183 13.85 21.38 -5.45
CA GLY A 183 15.29 21.57 -5.29
C GLY A 183 15.90 22.49 -6.35
N THR A 184 17.10 22.98 -6.06
CA THR A 184 18.00 23.62 -7.04
C THR A 184 19.07 22.62 -7.46
N ASP A 185 19.47 22.63 -8.72
CA ASP A 185 20.67 21.88 -9.12
C ASP A 185 21.96 22.60 -8.73
N LEU A 186 23.11 21.99 -9.05
CA LEU A 186 24.43 22.51 -8.69
C LEU A 186 24.76 23.86 -9.36
N ASP A 187 24.08 24.23 -10.44
CA ASP A 187 24.23 25.54 -11.08
C ASP A 187 23.21 26.57 -10.54
N GLY A 188 22.45 26.21 -9.50
CA GLY A 188 21.44 27.06 -8.87
C GLY A 188 20.13 27.16 -9.66
N GLN A 189 19.92 26.32 -10.68
CA GLN A 189 18.69 26.37 -11.49
C GLN A 189 17.56 25.57 -10.82
N VAL A 190 16.35 26.14 -10.89
CA VAL A 190 15.12 25.56 -10.36
C VAL A 190 14.40 24.70 -11.40
N TYR A 191 13.42 23.93 -10.95
CA TYR A 191 12.58 23.12 -11.84
C TYR A 191 11.70 23.99 -12.74
N ALA A 192 11.82 23.83 -14.06
CA ALA A 192 11.16 24.69 -15.04
C ALA A 192 9.83 24.11 -15.60
N ARG A 193 9.50 22.84 -15.32
CA ARG A 193 8.43 22.12 -16.06
C ARG A 193 7.02 22.18 -15.43
N GLY A 194 6.81 22.83 -14.28
CA GLY A 194 5.46 22.96 -13.68
C GLY A 194 4.90 21.66 -13.08
N SER A 195 3.58 21.55 -12.85
CA SER A 195 2.99 20.44 -12.08
C SER A 195 2.75 19.16 -12.87
N ASP A 196 3.22 18.07 -12.26
CA ASP A 196 2.90 16.64 -12.38
C ASP A 196 2.95 15.96 -13.76
N ASP A 197 3.96 15.10 -13.89
CA ASP A 197 4.20 14.22 -15.02
C ASP A 197 4.46 12.83 -14.43
N LYS A 198 3.93 11.76 -15.06
CA LYS A 198 4.23 10.37 -14.70
C LYS A 198 5.74 10.12 -14.62
N VAL A 199 6.52 10.89 -15.36
CA VAL A 199 7.99 10.92 -15.29
C VAL A 199 8.52 11.30 -13.92
N ILE A 200 7.94 12.29 -13.20
CA ILE A 200 8.39 12.71 -11.87
C ILE A 200 8.29 11.53 -10.90
N HIS A 201 7.12 10.90 -10.83
CA HIS A 201 6.89 9.74 -9.97
C HIS A 201 7.77 8.55 -10.34
N TRP A 202 7.97 8.30 -11.64
CA TRP A 202 8.85 7.25 -12.11
C TRP A 202 10.33 7.51 -11.76
N LEU A 203 10.84 8.73 -11.98
CA LEU A 203 12.21 9.12 -11.60
C LEU A 203 12.40 9.03 -10.09
N THR A 204 11.42 9.49 -9.32
CA THR A 204 11.41 9.35 -7.86
C THR A 204 11.54 7.88 -7.47
N SER A 205 10.80 6.99 -8.13
CA SER A 205 10.91 5.55 -7.90
C SER A 205 12.27 4.96 -8.26
N VAL A 206 12.93 5.43 -9.34
CA VAL A 206 14.30 5.04 -9.68
C VAL A 206 15.25 5.39 -8.53
N TYR A 207 15.26 6.64 -8.09
CA TYR A 207 16.18 7.10 -7.04
C TYR A 207 15.89 6.46 -5.68
N THR A 208 14.62 6.36 -5.32
CA THR A 208 14.19 5.74 -4.06
C THR A 208 14.61 4.27 -4.01
N MET A 209 14.32 3.50 -5.06
CA MET A 209 14.69 2.09 -5.11
C MET A 209 16.22 1.89 -5.05
N ARG A 210 17.01 2.71 -5.76
CA ARG A 210 18.48 2.67 -5.66
C ARG A 210 18.95 2.93 -4.22
N TYR A 211 18.40 3.95 -3.57
CA TYR A 211 18.76 4.28 -2.20
C TYR A 211 18.42 3.14 -1.24
N LEU A 212 17.18 2.64 -1.28
CA LEU A 212 16.70 1.61 -0.35
C LEU A 212 17.41 0.27 -0.53
N ARG A 213 17.79 -0.10 -1.76
CA ARG A 213 18.59 -1.32 -2.04
C ARG A 213 19.93 -1.33 -1.31
N ASN A 214 20.51 -0.16 -1.10
CA ASN A 214 21.77 0.00 -0.36
C ASN A 214 21.57 0.08 1.16
N GLN A 215 20.32 0.22 1.63
CA GLN A 215 19.98 0.26 3.06
C GLN A 215 19.58 -1.13 3.58
N SER A 216 18.56 -1.74 2.98
CA SER A 216 18.13 -3.11 3.33
C SER A 216 17.24 -3.73 2.25
N THR A 217 17.27 -5.07 2.19
CA THR A 217 16.37 -5.85 1.33
C THR A 217 14.91 -5.71 1.75
N GLU A 218 14.63 -5.68 3.06
CA GLU A 218 13.30 -5.49 3.62
C GLU A 218 12.68 -4.15 3.19
N MET A 219 13.41 -3.04 3.33
CA MET A 219 12.91 -1.73 2.90
C MET A 219 12.62 -1.67 1.40
N SER A 220 13.48 -2.30 0.60
CA SER A 220 13.30 -2.38 -0.86
C SER A 220 12.02 -3.16 -1.23
N HIS A 221 11.77 -4.28 -0.54
CA HIS A 221 10.56 -5.07 -0.70
C HIS A 221 9.31 -4.27 -0.28
N CYS A 222 9.32 -3.66 0.91
CA CYS A 222 8.21 -2.83 1.39
C CYS A 222 7.86 -1.71 0.40
N TYR A 223 8.89 -1.07 -0.16
CA TYR A 223 8.74 -0.03 -1.16
C TYR A 223 8.15 -0.56 -2.46
N GLN A 224 8.59 -1.73 -2.92
CA GLN A 224 8.10 -2.35 -4.15
C GLN A 224 6.60 -2.63 -4.07
N GLU A 225 6.15 -3.25 -2.97
CA GLU A 225 4.74 -3.54 -2.72
C GLU A 225 3.91 -2.25 -2.68
N TRP A 226 4.42 -1.22 -2.01
CA TRP A 226 3.76 0.08 -1.97
C TRP A 226 3.68 0.76 -3.35
N VAL A 227 4.74 0.70 -4.17
CA VAL A 227 4.73 1.23 -5.55
C VAL A 227 3.67 0.52 -6.40
N ASN A 228 3.58 -0.80 -6.31
CA ASN A 228 2.56 -1.58 -7.02
C ASN A 228 1.15 -1.16 -6.59
N ALA A 229 0.95 -0.95 -5.28
CA ALA A 229 -0.34 -0.59 -4.70
C ALA A 229 -0.94 0.70 -5.25
N TRP A 230 -0.14 1.74 -5.49
CA TRP A 230 -0.64 2.99 -6.08
C TRP A 230 -0.59 3.03 -7.61
N GLY A 231 -0.23 1.91 -8.26
CA GLY A 231 -0.12 1.81 -9.72
C GLY A 231 1.13 2.47 -10.28
N GLY A 232 2.17 2.63 -9.46
CA GLY A 232 3.46 3.13 -9.87
C GLY A 232 4.24 2.14 -10.74
N LYS A 233 5.12 2.66 -11.60
CA LYS A 233 6.01 1.83 -12.40
C LYS A 233 7.33 1.62 -11.69
N LEU A 234 7.69 0.35 -11.48
CA LEU A 234 9.01 -0.02 -11.02
C LEU A 234 10.08 0.28 -12.08
N PRO A 235 11.27 0.71 -11.68
CA PRO A 235 12.37 0.96 -12.60
C PRO A 235 12.92 -0.35 -13.19
N ASN A 236 13.33 -0.31 -14.46
CA ASN A 236 14.05 -1.42 -15.08
C ASN A 236 15.37 -1.70 -14.33
N GLN A 237 15.78 -2.96 -14.25
CA GLN A 237 17.02 -3.36 -13.54
C GLN A 237 18.28 -2.64 -14.06
N SER A 238 18.34 -2.32 -15.37
CA SER A 238 19.44 -1.57 -15.96
C SER A 238 19.62 -0.19 -15.29
N LEU A 239 18.51 0.48 -14.99
CA LEU A 239 18.50 1.76 -14.29
C LEU A 239 18.80 1.60 -12.80
N LEU A 240 19.00 0.41 -12.26
CA LEU A 240 19.44 0.24 -10.87
C LEU A 240 20.96 0.01 -10.75
N ASN A 241 21.67 0.00 -11.89
CA ASN A 241 23.12 -0.12 -11.94
C ASN A 241 23.80 1.24 -11.65
N ASP A 242 24.84 1.23 -10.83
CA ASP A 242 25.64 2.42 -10.49
C ASP A 242 26.25 3.10 -11.71
N ARG A 243 26.58 2.33 -12.77
CA ARG A 243 27.09 2.87 -14.03
C ARG A 243 26.11 3.81 -14.73
N GLU A 244 24.81 3.54 -14.60
CA GLU A 244 23.75 4.38 -15.19
C GLU A 244 23.36 5.54 -14.26
N CYS A 245 23.92 5.61 -13.04
CA CYS A 245 23.51 6.60 -12.03
C CYS A 245 23.81 8.04 -12.45
N GLU A 246 25.05 8.30 -12.88
CA GLU A 246 25.47 9.63 -13.35
C GLU A 246 24.72 10.06 -14.60
N LYS A 247 24.49 9.12 -15.53
CA LYS A 247 23.72 9.37 -16.74
C LYS A 247 22.27 9.71 -16.44
N THR A 248 21.63 8.95 -15.54
CA THR A 248 20.27 9.24 -15.05
C THR A 248 20.21 10.62 -14.40
N ARG A 249 21.23 10.97 -13.61
CA ARG A 249 21.33 12.28 -12.97
C ARG A 249 21.44 13.40 -13.99
N ALA A 250 22.36 13.29 -14.94
CA ALA A 250 22.54 14.31 -15.96
C ALA A 250 21.30 14.44 -16.88
N ALA A 251 20.68 13.31 -17.27
CA ALA A 251 19.41 13.31 -17.99
C ALA A 251 18.29 14.00 -17.19
N MET A 252 18.19 13.71 -15.90
CA MET A 252 17.22 14.32 -14.98
C MET A 252 17.43 15.83 -14.85
N VAL A 253 18.66 16.29 -14.62
CA VAL A 253 18.98 17.73 -14.54
C VAL A 253 18.66 18.43 -15.86
N PHE A 254 19.07 17.86 -16.99
CA PHE A 254 18.75 18.43 -18.31
C PHE A 254 17.25 18.49 -18.55
N TRP A 255 16.53 17.40 -18.28
CA TRP A 255 15.07 17.32 -18.39
C TRP A 255 14.38 18.39 -17.53
N ARG A 256 14.81 18.57 -16.27
CA ARG A 256 14.26 19.60 -15.36
C ARG A 256 14.36 21.03 -15.92
N ARG A 257 15.39 21.32 -16.70
CA ARG A 257 15.64 22.65 -17.32
C ARG A 257 14.92 22.84 -18.65
N GLN A 258 14.53 21.76 -19.33
CA GLN A 258 14.01 21.81 -20.70
C GLN A 258 12.53 21.39 -20.73
N PRO A 259 11.58 22.35 -20.56
CA PRO A 259 10.15 22.03 -20.54
C PRO A 259 9.64 21.48 -21.88
N ASN A 260 10.30 21.83 -22.99
CA ASN A 260 9.87 21.45 -24.34
C ASN A 260 10.42 20.09 -24.80
N ILE A 261 11.26 19.42 -24.00
CA ILE A 261 11.91 18.16 -24.36
C ILE A 261 11.37 17.03 -23.48
N SER A 262 10.85 15.95 -24.08
CA SER A 262 10.33 14.80 -23.34
C SER A 262 11.44 14.04 -22.61
N TRP A 263 11.07 13.22 -21.63
CA TRP A 263 12.05 12.37 -20.93
C TRP A 263 12.79 11.43 -21.88
N ASP A 264 12.07 10.76 -22.78
CA ASP A 264 12.67 9.80 -23.73
C ASP A 264 13.68 10.49 -24.66
N GLU A 265 13.37 11.71 -25.08
CA GLU A 265 14.27 12.54 -25.88
C GLU A 265 15.53 12.94 -25.08
N CYS A 266 15.37 13.41 -23.83
CA CYS A 266 16.50 13.69 -22.93
C CYS A 266 17.37 12.46 -22.71
N TRP A 267 16.77 11.30 -22.45
CA TRP A 267 17.49 10.05 -22.25
C TRP A 267 18.26 9.64 -23.51
N ARG A 268 17.63 9.74 -24.68
CA ARG A 268 18.28 9.46 -25.97
C ARG A 268 19.48 10.37 -26.22
N ILE A 269 19.34 11.67 -25.99
CA ILE A 269 20.44 12.65 -26.11
C ILE A 269 21.60 12.23 -25.21
N MET A 270 21.33 11.88 -23.95
CA MET A 270 22.36 11.44 -23.01
C MET A 270 23.04 10.14 -23.43
N CYS A 271 22.31 9.18 -23.97
CA CYS A 271 22.87 7.94 -24.54
C CYS A 271 23.82 8.21 -25.72
N GLN A 272 23.65 9.29 -26.49
CA GLN A 272 24.54 9.62 -27.62
C GLN A 272 25.93 10.10 -27.15
N PHE A 273 26.06 10.58 -25.92
CA PHE A 273 27.34 10.99 -25.34
C PHE A 273 28.15 9.82 -24.76
N GLU A 274 27.55 8.63 -24.67
CA GLU A 274 28.30 7.41 -24.37
C GLU A 274 29.09 7.01 -25.60
N ARG A 275 30.39 7.35 -25.63
CA ARG A 275 31.29 6.78 -26.63
C ARG A 275 31.17 5.26 -26.58
N PRO A 276 31.04 4.54 -27.71
CA PRO A 276 31.28 3.11 -27.70
C PRO A 276 32.67 2.91 -27.10
N MET A 277 32.80 2.06 -26.08
CA MET A 277 34.11 1.57 -25.68
C MET A 277 34.67 0.83 -26.89
N SER A 278 35.40 1.55 -27.73
CA SER A 278 36.18 0.97 -28.80
C SER A 278 37.13 -0.01 -28.15
N THR A 279 36.86 -1.31 -28.33
CA THR A 279 37.86 -2.36 -28.35
C THR A 279 38.88 -2.01 -29.43
N ASN A 280 39.81 -1.12 -29.11
CA ASN A 280 41.07 -0.98 -29.82
C ASN A 280 42.18 -1.42 -28.86
N SER A 281 42.21 -2.72 -28.57
CA SER A 281 43.48 -3.40 -28.39
C SER A 281 44.13 -3.52 -29.77
N MET A 282 44.64 -2.41 -30.30
CA MET A 282 45.72 -2.49 -31.28
C MET A 282 46.97 -2.83 -30.48
N VAL A 283 47.21 -4.13 -30.31
CA VAL A 283 48.54 -4.64 -30.02
C VAL A 283 49.32 -4.45 -31.31
N PHE A 284 50.27 -3.52 -31.30
CA PHE A 284 51.36 -3.52 -32.26
C PHE A 284 52.43 -4.48 -31.73
N ASP A 285 52.69 -5.54 -32.48
CA ASP A 285 54.01 -6.19 -32.59
C ASP A 285 54.42 -6.14 -34.06
#